data_AF-A0A350UFH7-F1
#
_entry.id   AF-A0A350UFH7-F1
#
_cell.length_a   1.000
_cell.length_b   1.000
_cell.length_c   1.000
_cell.angle_alpha   90.00
_cell.angle_beta   90.00
_cell.angle_gamma   90.00
#
_symmetry.space_group_name_H-M   'P 1'
#
loop_
_entity.id
_entity.type
_entity.pdbx_description
1 polymer ?
#
loop_
_entity_poly.entity_id
_entity_poly.type
_entity_poly.pdbx_seq_one_letter_code
_entity_poly.pdbx_strand_id
1 'polypeptide(L)'
;MKALAAMLLLGCAACAGSTPLERLIEGVAVAPPEIAADILVRVVEKRLIREPKAAKGLLEQAWHLAGQARLPMPRRTLPLNVKPGSPVAGGMPGIPSLDTLTLRARALKQMHELDRAEALEWLRGMATPVPEALECGSAWVWDPGPWFEMVGALGTLEDRLRAVQDVTRPEQLAPALELVLGYQGTGEERAMLAGRWAGSLEGVRGDSVAFEATRELPVRMAVVAEKLRAEGQSAAFLADAWRMYLLTHWRGEVCQQYASEANRQTWRLRTDSVYNKRLREAAASDAPEINFEEKAKPARIIPFEPRRDEEMRTRFEEWSALVGSVARVVPALGQEASPGEVRQAVLDLLEQIEAWNEPVEGVSGEQWLQLRVMAVNPLLMQVDGETRRDVLRWRLRLLRDSELQRTAPEAWLVTWRQVLPAAPAELVREAGSPLMDLMLLAHEILGWQ
;
A
#
# COMPACT_ATOMS: atom_id res chain seq x y z
N MET A 1 38.70 45.94 -42.96
CA MET A 1 37.31 45.42 -43.01
C MET A 1 37.26 43.87 -43.07
N LYS A 2 37.92 43.13 -42.16
CA LYS A 2 37.86 41.65 -42.11
C LYS A 2 38.10 41.04 -40.70
N ALA A 3 37.76 41.75 -39.62
CA ALA A 3 38.06 41.27 -38.25
C ALA A 3 36.95 41.50 -37.21
N LEU A 4 35.72 41.80 -37.62
CA LEU A 4 34.62 42.09 -36.66
C LEU A 4 33.35 41.24 -36.85
N ALA A 5 33.37 40.24 -37.75
CA ALA A 5 32.19 39.41 -38.04
C ALA A 5 32.26 37.99 -37.41
N ALA A 6 33.34 37.65 -36.70
CA ALA A 6 33.54 36.31 -36.12
C ALA A 6 33.36 36.23 -34.59
N MET A 7 33.06 37.34 -33.92
CA MET A 7 32.80 37.39 -32.46
C MET A 7 31.31 37.57 -32.09
N LEU A 8 30.40 37.38 -33.05
CA LEU A 8 28.96 37.55 -32.84
C LEU A 8 28.12 36.32 -33.23
N LEU A 9 28.76 35.14 -33.26
CA LEU A 9 28.09 33.84 -33.55
C LEU A 9 28.34 32.76 -32.49
N LEU A 10 28.78 33.14 -31.29
CA LEU A 10 28.97 32.24 -30.13
C LEU A 10 28.05 32.58 -28.94
N GLY A 11 26.95 33.29 -29.20
CA GLY A 11 26.04 33.81 -28.17
C GLY A 11 24.56 33.44 -28.30
N CYS A 12 24.20 32.39 -29.04
CA CYS A 12 22.78 31.99 -29.22
C CYS A 12 22.52 30.47 -29.13
N ALA A 13 23.35 29.70 -28.41
CA ALA A 13 23.12 28.26 -28.20
C ALA A 13 22.55 27.90 -26.81
N ALA A 14 22.26 28.88 -25.96
CA ALA A 14 21.80 28.67 -24.57
C ALA A 14 20.35 29.13 -24.30
N CYS A 15 19.49 29.06 -25.32
CA CYS A 15 18.03 29.14 -25.14
C CYS A 15 17.33 27.90 -25.71
N ALA A 16 18.02 26.75 -25.71
CA ALA A 16 17.30 25.48 -25.79
C ALA A 16 16.55 25.32 -24.47
N GLY A 17 15.25 25.64 -24.46
CA GLY A 17 14.42 25.45 -23.27
C GLY A 17 14.53 24.00 -22.80
N SER A 18 14.58 23.82 -21.48
CA SER A 18 14.57 22.49 -20.83
C SER A 18 13.50 21.60 -21.47
N THR A 19 13.88 20.40 -21.88
CA THR A 19 12.95 19.41 -22.43
C THR A 19 11.85 19.07 -21.40
N PRO A 20 10.67 18.55 -21.82
CA PRO A 20 9.64 18.14 -20.86
C PRO A 20 10.14 17.16 -19.79
N LEU A 21 11.05 16.26 -20.16
CA LEU A 21 11.67 15.32 -19.22
C LEU A 21 12.60 16.01 -18.22
N GLU A 22 13.43 16.96 -18.67
CA GLU A 22 14.28 17.76 -17.77
C GLU A 22 13.43 18.56 -16.79
N ARG A 23 12.33 19.20 -17.24
CA ARG A 23 11.39 19.90 -16.35
C ARG A 23 10.74 18.97 -15.33
N LEU A 24 10.42 17.74 -15.70
CA LEU A 24 9.87 16.74 -14.78
C LEU A 24 10.91 16.39 -13.70
N ILE A 25 12.16 16.15 -14.09
CA ILE A 25 13.25 15.81 -13.17
C ILE A 25 13.59 17.00 -12.25
N GLU A 26 13.70 18.22 -12.78
CA GLU A 26 13.94 19.43 -11.99
C GLU A 26 12.77 19.73 -11.04
N GLY A 27 11.55 19.47 -11.52
CA GLY A 27 10.32 19.73 -10.77
C GLY A 27 10.14 18.84 -9.54
N VAL A 28 10.81 17.69 -9.43
CA VAL A 28 10.63 16.80 -8.26
C VAL A 28 10.97 17.46 -6.92
N ALA A 29 11.76 18.54 -6.93
CA ALA A 29 12.11 19.31 -5.73
C ALA A 29 10.90 19.97 -5.04
N VAL A 30 9.78 20.17 -5.75
CA VAL A 30 8.55 20.73 -5.16
C VAL A 30 7.62 19.64 -4.60
N ALA A 31 7.92 18.36 -4.87
CA ALA A 31 7.11 17.24 -4.43
C ALA A 31 7.53 16.73 -3.05
N PRO A 32 6.59 16.12 -2.30
CA PRO A 32 6.94 15.27 -1.16
C PRO A 32 7.96 14.18 -1.55
N PRO A 33 8.87 13.78 -0.63
CA PRO A 33 9.95 12.84 -0.95
C PRO A 33 9.48 11.53 -1.59
N GLU A 34 8.32 11.04 -1.18
CA GLU A 34 7.73 9.79 -1.66
C GLU A 34 7.32 9.86 -3.13
N ILE A 35 6.71 10.98 -3.50
CA ILE A 35 6.29 11.28 -4.87
C ILE A 35 7.52 11.55 -5.74
N ALA A 36 8.47 12.34 -5.23
CA ALA A 36 9.71 12.63 -5.93
C ALA A 36 10.49 11.34 -6.24
N ALA A 37 10.64 10.45 -5.26
CA ALA A 37 11.27 9.15 -5.44
C ALA A 37 10.53 8.28 -6.47
N ASP A 38 9.20 8.19 -6.42
CA ASP A 38 8.40 7.43 -7.41
C ASP A 38 8.64 7.95 -8.84
N ILE A 39 8.64 9.27 -9.03
CA ILE A 39 8.87 9.89 -10.34
C ILE A 39 10.26 9.53 -10.86
N LEU A 40 11.31 9.72 -10.06
CA LEU A 40 12.69 9.44 -10.47
C LEU A 40 12.91 7.95 -10.80
N VAL A 41 12.37 7.05 -9.98
CA VAL A 41 12.41 5.61 -10.25
C VAL A 41 11.73 5.30 -11.58
N ARG A 42 10.53 5.87 -11.84
CA ARG A 42 9.79 5.62 -13.08
C ARG A 42 10.48 6.14 -14.34
N VAL A 43 11.15 7.28 -14.24
CA VAL A 43 11.97 7.83 -15.35
C VAL A 43 13.02 6.81 -15.79
N VAL A 44 13.66 6.14 -14.83
CA VAL A 44 14.64 5.08 -15.10
C VAL A 44 13.98 3.77 -15.55
N GLU A 45 12.91 3.32 -14.89
CA GLU A 45 12.15 2.10 -15.27
C GLU A 45 11.66 2.16 -16.73
N LYS A 46 11.26 3.34 -17.20
CA LYS A 46 10.81 3.58 -18.58
C LYS A 46 11.94 3.81 -19.57
N ARG A 47 13.20 3.76 -19.11
CA ARG A 47 14.42 3.97 -19.93
C ARG A 47 14.40 5.30 -20.67
N LEU A 48 13.85 6.35 -20.02
CA LEU A 48 13.81 7.70 -20.59
C LEU A 48 15.18 8.37 -20.54
N ILE A 49 16.06 7.91 -19.64
CA ILE A 49 17.47 8.26 -19.59
C ILE A 49 18.31 7.10 -20.12
N ARG A 50 19.08 7.35 -21.20
CA ARG A 50 19.89 6.32 -21.87
C ARG A 50 21.31 6.21 -21.33
N GLU A 51 21.84 7.28 -20.75
CA GLU A 51 23.18 7.29 -20.19
C GLU A 51 23.20 6.56 -18.84
N PRO A 52 23.94 5.45 -18.69
CA PRO A 52 23.92 4.65 -17.46
C PRO A 52 24.34 5.44 -16.22
N LYS A 53 25.32 6.34 -16.35
CA LYS A 53 25.80 7.18 -15.26
C LYS A 53 24.71 8.15 -14.76
N ALA A 54 23.96 8.76 -15.68
CA ALA A 54 22.86 9.64 -15.34
C ALA A 54 21.69 8.86 -14.69
N ALA A 55 21.33 7.70 -15.25
CA ALA A 55 20.30 6.84 -14.68
C ALA A 55 20.67 6.38 -13.25
N LYS A 56 21.93 6.01 -13.02
CA LYS A 56 22.46 5.65 -11.71
C LYS A 56 22.31 6.80 -10.70
N GLY A 57 22.72 8.02 -11.08
CA GLY A 57 22.56 9.21 -10.24
C GLY A 57 21.10 9.52 -9.86
N LEU A 58 20.14 9.31 -10.78
CA LEU A 58 18.71 9.45 -10.46
C LEU A 58 18.23 8.37 -9.48
N LEU A 59 18.71 7.13 -9.59
CA LEU A 59 18.37 6.06 -8.65
C LEU A 59 18.95 6.30 -7.26
N GLU A 60 20.20 6.79 -7.16
CA GLU A 60 20.81 7.19 -5.90
C GLU A 60 19.98 8.29 -5.21
N GLN A 61 19.60 9.33 -5.97
CA GLN A 61 18.74 10.39 -5.47
C GLN A 61 17.37 9.84 -5.02
N ALA A 62 16.76 8.98 -5.83
CA ALA A 62 15.47 8.37 -5.49
C ALA A 62 15.57 7.47 -4.24
N TRP A 63 16.66 6.73 -4.06
CA TRP A 63 16.93 5.92 -2.88
C TRP A 63 17.02 6.74 -1.59
N HIS A 64 17.68 7.90 -1.67
CA HIS A 64 17.76 8.85 -0.55
C HIS A 64 16.43 9.51 -0.23
N LEU A 65 15.66 9.92 -1.25
CA LEU A 65 14.32 10.49 -1.08
C LEU A 65 13.32 9.46 -0.54
N ALA A 66 13.38 8.22 -1.03
CA ALA A 66 12.57 7.12 -0.52
C ALA A 66 12.81 6.87 0.96
N GLY A 67 14.05 7.04 1.44
CA GLY A 67 14.40 6.95 2.85
C GLY A 67 13.77 8.03 3.75
N GLN A 68 13.19 9.07 3.16
CA GLN A 68 12.49 10.16 3.85
C GLN A 68 10.97 10.01 3.75
N ALA A 69 10.49 8.91 3.19
CA ALA A 69 9.06 8.64 3.09
C ALA A 69 8.45 8.48 4.49
N ARG A 70 7.25 9.04 4.68
CA ARG A 70 6.53 9.00 5.96
C ARG A 70 6.20 7.59 6.41
N LEU A 71 5.76 6.75 5.49
CA LEU A 71 5.49 5.36 5.79
C LEU A 71 6.78 4.54 5.66
N PRO A 72 7.15 3.76 6.69
CA PRO A 72 8.35 2.93 6.63
C PRO A 72 8.17 1.72 5.71
N MET A 73 6.95 1.19 5.60
CA MET A 73 6.63 0.01 4.79
C MET A 73 5.15 0.00 4.40
N PRO A 74 4.72 -0.81 3.42
CA PRO A 74 3.33 -0.80 2.97
C PRO A 74 2.38 -1.37 4.02
N ARG A 75 1.11 -1.02 3.87
CA ARG A 75 0.00 -1.52 4.70
C ARG A 75 -0.91 -2.37 3.84
N ARG A 76 -1.34 -3.52 4.37
CA ARG A 76 -2.33 -4.40 3.74
C ARG A 76 -3.58 -4.47 4.60
N THR A 77 -4.73 -4.17 4.01
CA THR A 77 -6.03 -4.29 4.69
C THR A 77 -6.28 -5.74 5.09
N LEU A 78 -6.76 -5.96 6.31
CA LEU A 78 -7.25 -7.28 6.70
C LEU A 78 -8.63 -7.52 6.07
N PRO A 79 -8.89 -8.72 5.51
CA PRO A 79 -10.19 -9.05 4.94
C PRO A 79 -11.30 -9.22 6.00
N LEU A 80 -10.96 -9.10 7.28
CA LEU A 80 -11.86 -9.36 8.40
C LEU A 80 -12.52 -8.06 8.84
N ASN A 81 -13.84 -8.07 8.94
CA ASN A 81 -14.72 -7.05 9.53
C ASN A 81 -15.33 -5.99 8.64
N VAL A 82 -15.20 -6.09 7.31
CA VAL A 82 -16.04 -5.20 6.50
C VAL A 82 -17.45 -5.77 6.35
N LYS A 83 -18.39 -5.19 7.10
CA LYS A 83 -19.82 -5.45 6.90
C LYS A 83 -20.15 -5.27 5.41
N PRO A 84 -20.94 -6.18 4.80
CA PRO A 84 -21.53 -5.92 3.50
C PRO A 84 -22.22 -4.55 3.53
N GLY A 85 -21.78 -3.62 2.67
CA GLY A 85 -22.30 -2.25 2.60
C GLY A 85 -21.51 -1.16 3.34
N SER A 86 -20.40 -1.48 4.02
CA SER A 86 -19.49 -0.41 4.47
C SER A 86 -18.73 0.18 3.27
N PRO A 87 -18.62 1.52 3.15
CA PRO A 87 -17.84 2.15 2.09
C PRO A 87 -16.34 1.78 2.12
N VAL A 88 -15.87 1.14 3.20
CA VAL A 88 -14.49 0.63 3.37
C VAL A 88 -14.35 -0.84 2.87
N ALA A 89 -15.42 -1.48 2.37
CA ALA A 89 -15.47 -2.91 2.02
C ALA A 89 -14.75 -3.28 0.73
N GLY A 90 -14.60 -2.32 -0.16
CA GLY A 90 -13.67 -2.43 -1.26
C GLY A 90 -12.29 -2.11 -0.72
N GLY A 91 -11.53 -3.12 -0.29
CA GLY A 91 -10.09 -2.94 -0.10
C GLY A 91 -9.55 -2.24 -1.34
N MET A 92 -8.99 -1.04 -1.17
CA MET A 92 -8.72 -0.13 -2.29
C MET A 92 -7.71 -0.77 -3.24
N PRO A 93 -8.15 -1.24 -4.43
CA PRO A 93 -7.21 -1.75 -5.41
C PRO A 93 -6.37 -0.57 -5.90
N GLY A 94 -5.05 -0.67 -5.77
CA GLY A 94 -4.11 0.29 -6.36
C GLY A 94 -3.73 1.49 -5.51
N ILE A 95 -3.70 1.39 -4.18
CA ILE A 95 -2.94 2.38 -3.38
C ILE A 95 -1.48 2.32 -3.88
N PRO A 96 -0.93 3.42 -4.45
CA PRO A 96 0.46 3.44 -4.86
C PRO A 96 1.32 3.25 -3.63
N SER A 97 2.18 2.24 -3.68
CA SER A 97 3.15 1.91 -2.63
C SER A 97 4.26 2.96 -2.60
N LEU A 98 3.94 4.11 -2.01
CA LEU A 98 4.81 5.26 -1.81
C LEU A 98 5.55 5.23 -0.46
N ASP A 99 5.61 4.06 0.16
CA ASP A 99 6.35 3.84 1.40
C ASP A 99 7.85 3.66 1.13
N THR A 100 8.67 3.85 2.18
CA THR A 100 10.13 3.75 2.13
C THR A 100 10.56 2.41 1.53
N LEU A 101 10.00 1.31 2.03
CA LEU A 101 10.42 -0.03 1.66
C LEU A 101 10.14 -0.33 0.19
N THR A 102 8.94 -0.04 -0.31
CA THR A 102 8.56 -0.32 -1.69
C THR A 102 9.31 0.56 -2.68
N LEU A 103 9.48 1.86 -2.37
CA LEU A 103 10.23 2.78 -3.22
C LEU A 103 11.71 2.37 -3.32
N ARG A 104 12.34 2.04 -2.19
CA ARG A 104 13.69 1.49 -2.15
C ARG A 104 13.79 0.18 -2.92
N ALA A 105 12.80 -0.71 -2.78
CA ALA A 105 12.81 -1.98 -3.50
C ALA A 105 12.80 -1.83 -5.01
N ARG A 106 12.02 -0.87 -5.52
CA ARG A 106 12.00 -0.56 -6.95
C ARG A 106 13.30 0.09 -7.42
N ALA A 107 13.83 1.06 -6.66
CA ALA A 107 15.11 1.68 -6.97
C ALA A 107 16.24 0.64 -7.00
N LEU A 108 16.27 -0.28 -6.04
CA LEU A 108 17.26 -1.35 -5.95
C LEU A 108 17.16 -2.32 -7.12
N LYS A 109 15.94 -2.71 -7.53
CA LYS A 109 15.73 -3.54 -8.71
C LYS A 109 16.31 -2.90 -9.97
N GLN A 110 16.07 -1.60 -10.16
CA GLN A 110 16.65 -0.86 -11.30
C GLN A 110 18.17 -0.73 -11.17
N MET A 111 18.68 -0.50 -9.95
CA MET A 111 20.13 -0.45 -9.71
C MET A 111 20.76 -1.79 -10.05
N HIS A 112 20.12 -2.92 -9.75
CA HIS A 112 20.66 -4.24 -10.06
C HIS A 112 20.86 -4.47 -11.58
N GLU A 113 19.98 -3.91 -12.41
CA GLU A 113 20.11 -3.97 -13.87
C GLU A 113 21.28 -3.13 -14.40
N LEU A 114 21.68 -2.08 -13.68
CA LEU A 114 22.76 -1.15 -14.07
C LEU A 114 24.11 -1.49 -13.43
N ASP A 115 24.10 -1.75 -12.12
CA ASP A 115 25.24 -2.01 -11.26
C ASP A 115 24.86 -3.04 -10.17
N ARG A 116 25.09 -4.31 -10.48
CA ARG A 116 24.77 -5.44 -9.59
C ARG A 116 25.51 -5.36 -8.25
N ALA A 117 26.76 -4.90 -8.24
CA ALA A 117 27.55 -4.88 -7.02
C ALA A 117 26.96 -3.87 -6.04
N GLU A 118 26.66 -2.67 -6.51
CA GLU A 118 26.06 -1.63 -5.67
C GLU A 118 24.65 -1.99 -5.20
N ALA A 119 23.82 -2.59 -6.05
CA ALA A 119 22.50 -3.04 -5.62
C ALA A 119 22.57 -4.07 -4.48
N LEU A 120 23.60 -4.93 -4.46
CA LEU A 120 23.83 -5.87 -3.36
C LEU A 120 24.34 -5.18 -2.10
N GLU A 121 25.16 -4.13 -2.23
CA GLU A 121 25.56 -3.30 -1.10
C GLU A 121 24.35 -2.59 -0.47
N TRP A 122 23.46 -2.02 -1.30
CA TRP A 122 22.22 -1.42 -0.83
C TRP A 122 21.33 -2.43 -0.11
N LEU A 123 21.14 -3.63 -0.69
CA LEU A 123 20.34 -4.70 -0.07
C LEU A 123 20.88 -5.07 1.31
N ARG A 124 22.20 -5.26 1.42
CA ARG A 124 22.88 -5.63 2.68
C ARG A 124 22.92 -4.49 3.69
N GLY A 125 22.85 -3.24 3.22
CA GLY A 125 22.72 -2.06 4.07
C GLY A 125 21.31 -1.85 4.62
N MET A 126 20.29 -2.50 4.07
CA MET A 126 18.93 -2.47 4.62
C MET A 126 18.80 -3.43 5.80
N ALA A 127 18.29 -2.91 6.93
CA ALA A 127 17.87 -3.77 8.04
C ALA A 127 16.62 -4.58 7.65
N THR A 128 16.49 -5.78 8.21
CA THR A 128 15.26 -6.58 8.15
C THR A 128 14.11 -5.73 8.74
N PRO A 129 13.02 -5.47 7.99
CA PRO A 129 11.93 -4.62 8.48
C PRO A 129 11.25 -5.28 9.68
N VAL A 130 11.12 -4.55 10.79
CA VAL A 130 10.42 -5.02 11.99
C VAL A 130 9.11 -4.24 12.13
N PRO A 131 7.96 -4.83 11.78
CA PRO A 131 6.65 -4.24 12.00
C PRO A 131 6.44 -3.76 13.44
N GLU A 132 5.86 -2.56 13.58
CA GLU A 132 5.38 -2.06 14.86
C GLU A 132 4.12 -2.82 15.31
N ALA A 133 3.90 -2.90 16.63
CA ALA A 133 2.72 -3.58 17.16
C ALA A 133 1.45 -2.77 16.85
N LEU A 134 0.36 -3.48 16.57
CA LEU A 134 -0.92 -2.90 16.19
C LEU A 134 -1.92 -2.96 17.35
N GLU A 135 -2.77 -1.95 17.41
CA GLU A 135 -3.91 -1.94 18.35
C GLU A 135 -5.09 -2.74 17.79
N CYS A 136 -5.94 -3.24 18.67
CA CYS A 136 -7.12 -4.04 18.31
C CYS A 136 -8.06 -3.38 17.28
N GLY A 137 -8.10 -2.05 17.18
CA GLY A 137 -8.93 -1.36 16.19
C GLY A 137 -8.38 -1.32 14.77
N SER A 138 -7.18 -1.86 14.54
CA SER A 138 -6.47 -1.71 13.26
C SER A 138 -7.15 -2.51 12.14
N ALA A 139 -7.52 -1.82 11.06
CA ALA A 139 -8.11 -2.44 9.86
C ALA A 139 -7.06 -2.95 8.86
N TRP A 140 -5.78 -2.80 9.17
CA TRP A 140 -4.65 -3.10 8.31
C TRP A 140 -3.51 -3.72 9.13
N VAL A 141 -2.58 -4.38 8.43
CA VAL A 141 -1.31 -4.87 8.97
C VAL A 141 -0.15 -4.34 8.13
N TRP A 142 1.03 -4.26 8.73
CA TRP A 142 2.25 -3.96 7.98
C TRP A 142 2.58 -5.10 7.02
N ASP A 143 3.19 -4.78 5.88
CA ASP A 143 3.60 -5.74 4.87
C ASP A 143 5.11 -5.64 4.60
N PRO A 144 5.95 -6.44 5.27
CA PRO A 144 7.38 -6.47 5.01
C PRO A 144 7.75 -7.23 3.72
N GLY A 145 6.76 -7.70 2.95
CA GLY A 145 6.91 -8.52 1.75
C GLY A 145 7.94 -8.01 0.74
N PRO A 146 7.92 -6.73 0.34
CA PRO A 146 8.86 -6.22 -0.66
C PRO A 146 10.34 -6.41 -0.27
N TRP A 147 10.67 -6.40 1.03
CA TRP A 147 12.04 -6.69 1.48
C TRP A 147 12.44 -8.14 1.22
N PHE A 148 11.59 -9.09 1.60
CA PHE A 148 11.84 -10.51 1.37
C PHE A 148 11.86 -10.83 -0.13
N GLU A 149 11.02 -10.18 -0.94
CA GLU A 149 11.07 -10.32 -2.41
C GLU A 149 12.43 -9.91 -2.98
N MET A 150 13.03 -8.82 -2.50
CA MET A 150 14.38 -8.42 -2.91
C MET A 150 15.45 -9.43 -2.49
N VAL A 151 15.39 -9.92 -1.24
CA VAL A 151 16.32 -10.96 -0.77
C VAL A 151 16.17 -12.23 -1.63
N GLY A 152 14.95 -12.60 -1.98
CA GLY A 152 14.65 -13.75 -2.83
C GLY A 152 15.05 -13.56 -4.30
N ALA A 153 15.02 -12.34 -4.82
CA ALA A 153 15.38 -12.05 -6.19
C ALA A 153 16.90 -11.89 -6.38
N LEU A 154 17.58 -11.27 -5.41
CA LEU A 154 18.94 -10.76 -5.59
C LEU A 154 19.95 -11.35 -4.60
N GLY A 155 19.47 -11.76 -3.42
CA GLY A 155 20.30 -12.27 -2.34
C GLY A 155 20.87 -13.66 -2.59
N THR A 156 22.01 -13.93 -1.97
CA THR A 156 22.66 -15.25 -1.91
C THR A 156 21.90 -16.20 -0.97
N LEU A 157 22.32 -17.47 -0.92
CA LEU A 157 21.79 -18.41 0.07
C LEU A 157 22.03 -17.90 1.51
N GLU A 158 23.18 -17.31 1.80
CA GLU A 158 23.48 -16.74 3.12
C GLU A 158 22.54 -15.59 3.47
N ASP A 159 22.30 -14.67 2.53
CA ASP A 159 21.38 -13.55 2.73
C ASP A 159 19.95 -14.07 3.02
N ARG A 160 19.51 -15.13 2.34
CA ARG A 160 18.21 -15.79 2.59
C ARG A 160 18.16 -16.50 3.94
N LEU A 161 19.22 -17.22 4.32
CA LEU A 161 19.30 -17.91 5.62
C LEU A 161 19.19 -16.91 6.77
N ARG A 162 19.87 -15.77 6.65
CA ARG A 162 19.75 -14.66 7.62
C ARG A 162 18.32 -14.12 7.66
N ALA A 163 17.73 -13.83 6.50
CA ALA A 163 16.38 -13.30 6.40
C ALA A 163 15.31 -14.19 7.06
N VAL A 164 15.38 -15.51 6.87
CA VAL A 164 14.42 -16.44 7.51
C VAL A 164 14.70 -16.67 9.00
N GLN A 165 15.94 -16.47 9.45
CA GLN A 165 16.31 -16.60 10.85
C GLN A 165 15.91 -15.37 11.67
N ASP A 166 15.97 -14.17 11.08
CA ASP A 166 15.70 -12.89 11.76
C ASP A 166 14.20 -12.53 11.82
N VAL A 167 13.32 -13.49 11.49
CA VAL A 167 11.88 -13.35 11.62
C VAL A 167 11.50 -13.28 13.10
N THR A 168 10.91 -12.16 13.50
CA THR A 168 10.53 -11.85 14.89
C THR A 168 9.06 -11.45 15.03
N ARG A 169 8.36 -11.18 13.93
CA ARG A 169 6.98 -10.70 13.89
C ARG A 169 6.08 -11.58 13.02
N PRO A 170 4.78 -11.74 13.35
CA PRO A 170 3.86 -12.55 12.56
C PRO A 170 3.78 -12.18 11.08
N GLU A 171 3.83 -10.89 10.75
CA GLU A 171 3.71 -10.37 9.38
C GLU A 171 4.90 -10.76 8.49
N GLN A 172 6.04 -11.07 9.09
CA GLN A 172 7.23 -11.54 8.37
C GLN A 172 7.17 -13.02 8.01
N LEU A 173 6.34 -13.83 8.69
CA LEU A 173 6.33 -15.28 8.53
C LEU A 173 6.01 -15.72 7.11
N ALA A 174 4.93 -15.19 6.52
CA ALA A 174 4.50 -15.52 5.17
C ALA A 174 5.55 -15.14 4.10
N PRO A 175 6.01 -13.87 4.01
CA PRO A 175 7.00 -13.51 3.01
C PRO A 175 8.36 -14.21 3.23
N ALA A 176 8.76 -14.50 4.48
CA ALA A 176 9.95 -15.32 4.73
C ALA A 176 9.80 -16.77 4.23
N LEU A 177 8.60 -17.35 4.35
CA LEU A 177 8.32 -18.69 3.82
C LEU A 177 8.42 -18.74 2.28
N GLU A 178 8.09 -17.63 1.60
CA GLU A 178 8.26 -17.54 0.15
C GLU A 178 9.73 -17.64 -0.28
N LEU A 179 10.68 -17.24 0.56
CA LEU A 179 12.10 -17.47 0.30
C LEU A 179 12.44 -18.96 0.20
N VAL A 180 11.76 -19.80 1.02
CA VAL A 180 11.92 -21.26 1.02
C VAL A 180 11.27 -21.87 -0.22
N LEU A 181 10.03 -21.45 -0.52
CA LEU A 181 9.26 -21.96 -1.66
C LEU A 181 9.92 -21.62 -3.00
N GLY A 182 10.33 -20.36 -3.16
CA GLY A 182 10.91 -19.79 -4.37
C GLY A 182 12.37 -20.18 -4.61
N TYR A 183 13.06 -20.79 -3.63
CA TYR A 183 14.46 -21.19 -3.77
C TYR A 183 14.65 -22.22 -4.89
N GLN A 184 15.63 -22.00 -5.77
CA GLN A 184 15.89 -22.88 -6.94
C GLN A 184 17.18 -23.72 -6.79
N GLY A 185 17.84 -23.70 -5.63
CA GLY A 185 19.01 -24.54 -5.36
C GLY A 185 18.64 -25.96 -4.94
N THR A 186 19.52 -26.62 -4.20
CA THR A 186 19.36 -28.05 -3.86
C THR A 186 18.26 -28.29 -2.82
N GLY A 187 17.77 -29.53 -2.73
CA GLY A 187 16.81 -29.91 -1.70
C GLY A 187 17.36 -29.78 -0.28
N GLU A 188 18.65 -30.04 -0.08
CA GLU A 188 19.33 -29.85 1.22
C GLU A 188 19.37 -28.37 1.63
N GLU A 189 19.71 -27.47 0.70
CA GLU A 189 19.70 -26.03 0.94
C GLU A 189 18.27 -25.52 1.23
N ARG A 190 17.26 -26.03 0.51
CA ARG A 190 15.86 -25.73 0.80
C ARG A 190 15.45 -26.22 2.20
N ALA A 191 15.85 -27.44 2.57
CA ALA A 191 15.61 -27.99 3.90
C ALA A 191 16.27 -27.15 4.99
N MET A 192 17.47 -26.62 4.74
CA MET A 192 18.16 -25.70 5.63
C MET A 192 17.37 -24.40 5.83
N LEU A 193 16.92 -23.77 4.73
CA LEU A 193 16.06 -22.57 4.80
C LEU A 193 14.77 -22.84 5.56
N ALA A 194 14.10 -23.96 5.26
CA ALA A 194 12.87 -24.37 5.93
C ALA A 194 13.09 -24.61 7.43
N GLY A 195 14.19 -25.27 7.80
CA GLY A 195 14.54 -25.53 9.21
C GLY A 195 14.83 -24.24 9.97
N ARG A 196 15.56 -23.29 9.38
CA ARG A 196 15.82 -21.97 9.98
C ARG A 196 14.54 -21.16 10.15
N TRP A 197 13.71 -21.14 9.11
CA TRP A 197 12.40 -20.51 9.17
C TRP A 197 11.54 -21.13 10.28
N ALA A 198 11.46 -22.46 10.36
CA ALA A 198 10.70 -23.16 11.39
C ALA A 198 11.21 -22.85 12.81
N GLY A 199 12.53 -22.79 12.98
CA GLY A 199 13.15 -22.40 14.25
C GLY A 199 12.81 -20.97 14.68
N SER A 200 12.61 -20.05 13.74
CA SER A 200 12.25 -18.66 14.06
C SER A 200 10.90 -18.52 14.75
N LEU A 201 9.95 -19.45 14.52
CA LEU A 201 8.59 -19.39 15.07
C LEU A 201 8.55 -19.35 16.60
N GLU A 202 9.54 -19.95 17.28
CA GLU A 202 9.67 -19.90 18.74
C GLU A 202 9.93 -18.48 19.25
N GLY A 203 10.66 -17.67 18.47
CA GLY A 203 11.01 -16.30 18.79
C GLY A 203 9.97 -15.26 18.37
N VAL A 204 9.01 -15.63 17.49
CA VAL A 204 8.02 -14.68 16.99
C VAL A 204 7.10 -14.20 18.12
N ARG A 205 6.96 -12.88 18.22
CA ARG A 205 6.05 -12.19 19.13
C ARG A 205 5.22 -11.19 18.35
N GLY A 206 3.92 -11.14 18.59
CA GLY A 206 3.06 -10.16 17.95
C GLY A 206 1.78 -9.91 18.73
N ASP A 207 1.10 -8.85 18.34
CA ASP A 207 -0.25 -8.56 18.80
C ASP A 207 -1.29 -9.47 18.12
N SER A 208 -2.51 -9.42 18.63
CA SER A 208 -3.61 -10.23 18.12
C SER A 208 -4.01 -9.90 16.68
N VAL A 209 -3.79 -8.68 16.18
CA VAL A 209 -4.13 -8.29 14.79
C VAL A 209 -3.12 -8.90 13.82
N ALA A 210 -1.84 -8.77 14.12
CA ALA A 210 -0.74 -9.38 13.36
C ALA A 210 -0.86 -10.91 13.31
N PHE A 211 -1.17 -11.55 14.45
CA PHE A 211 -1.38 -13.00 14.51
C PHE A 211 -2.50 -13.46 13.57
N GLU A 212 -3.60 -12.71 13.49
CA GLU A 212 -4.74 -13.05 12.62
C GLU A 212 -4.38 -13.04 11.13
N ALA A 213 -3.39 -12.25 10.72
CA ALA A 213 -2.88 -12.25 9.36
C ALA A 213 -2.17 -13.56 8.96
N THR A 214 -1.81 -14.42 9.92
CA THR A 214 -1.07 -15.67 9.68
C THR A 214 -1.96 -16.89 9.41
N ARG A 215 -3.29 -16.70 9.39
CA ARG A 215 -4.28 -17.77 9.27
C ARG A 215 -4.09 -18.72 8.07
N GLU A 216 -3.61 -18.20 6.94
CA GLU A 216 -3.42 -18.98 5.71
C GLU A 216 -2.04 -19.66 5.63
N LEU A 217 -1.13 -19.39 6.57
CA LEU A 217 0.24 -19.89 6.53
C LEU A 217 0.35 -21.43 6.49
N PRO A 218 -0.47 -22.21 7.23
CA PRO A 218 -0.37 -23.67 7.20
C PRO A 218 -0.62 -24.29 5.83
N VAL A 219 -1.43 -23.63 4.99
CA VAL A 219 -1.65 -24.05 3.60
C VAL A 219 -0.33 -23.98 2.83
N ARG A 220 0.40 -22.87 2.96
CA ARG A 220 1.69 -22.66 2.30
C ARG A 220 2.79 -23.56 2.88
N MET A 221 2.78 -23.76 4.19
CA MET A 221 3.70 -24.69 4.86
C MET A 221 3.52 -26.13 4.36
N ALA A 222 2.28 -26.56 4.09
CA ALA A 222 2.03 -27.89 3.54
C ALA A 222 2.67 -28.05 2.16
N VAL A 223 2.65 -27.00 1.33
CA VAL A 223 3.35 -27.00 0.02
C VAL A 223 4.86 -27.12 0.20
N VAL A 224 5.45 -26.42 1.19
CA VAL A 224 6.88 -26.59 1.52
C VAL A 224 7.17 -28.03 1.94
N ALA A 225 6.32 -28.61 2.81
CA ALA A 225 6.49 -29.96 3.32
C ALA A 225 6.41 -31.02 2.20
N GLU A 226 5.43 -30.90 1.30
CA GLU A 226 5.30 -31.73 0.11
C GLU A 226 6.55 -31.64 -0.78
N LYS A 227 7.06 -30.42 -1.00
CA LYS A 227 8.25 -30.19 -1.82
C LYS A 227 9.52 -30.81 -1.20
N LEU A 228 9.75 -30.60 0.09
CA LEU A 228 10.89 -31.18 0.80
C LEU A 228 10.87 -32.71 0.73
N ARG A 229 9.71 -33.33 0.92
CA ARG A 229 9.59 -34.79 0.83
C ARG A 229 9.81 -35.32 -0.58
N ALA A 230 9.31 -34.62 -1.59
CA ALA A 230 9.59 -34.96 -2.98
C ALA A 230 11.10 -34.89 -3.31
N GLU A 231 11.83 -34.02 -2.61
CA GLU A 231 13.29 -33.87 -2.67
C GLU A 231 14.04 -34.81 -1.68
N GLY A 232 13.34 -35.77 -1.05
CA GLY A 232 13.92 -36.75 -0.12
C GLY A 232 14.31 -36.20 1.26
N GLN A 233 13.85 -34.98 1.60
CA GLN A 233 14.13 -34.31 2.86
C GLN A 233 13.00 -34.51 3.88
N SER A 234 13.34 -34.46 5.17
CA SER A 234 12.33 -34.44 6.23
C SER A 234 11.63 -33.09 6.29
N ALA A 235 10.33 -33.09 6.61
CA ALA A 235 9.51 -31.90 6.80
C ALA A 235 8.77 -31.88 8.15
N ALA A 236 8.97 -32.90 9.00
CA ALA A 236 8.20 -33.10 10.23
C ALA A 236 8.24 -31.87 11.17
N PHE A 237 9.41 -31.22 11.24
CA PHE A 237 9.66 -30.04 12.07
C PHE A 237 8.73 -28.85 11.76
N LEU A 238 8.18 -28.76 10.54
CA LEU A 238 7.28 -27.67 10.15
C LEU A 238 5.96 -27.74 10.94
N ALA A 239 5.40 -28.94 11.09
CA ALA A 239 4.15 -29.13 11.82
C ALA A 239 4.34 -28.87 13.33
N ASP A 240 5.45 -29.35 13.91
CA ASP A 240 5.79 -29.13 15.32
C ASP A 240 5.96 -27.64 15.64
N ALA A 241 6.76 -26.94 14.82
CA ALA A 241 7.01 -25.51 15.01
C ALA A 241 5.72 -24.69 14.92
N TRP A 242 4.87 -24.98 13.93
CA TRP A 242 3.58 -24.29 13.78
C TRP A 242 2.62 -24.56 14.94
N ARG A 243 2.57 -25.80 15.42
CA ARG A 243 1.77 -26.16 16.59
C ARG A 243 2.15 -25.31 17.79
N MET A 244 3.45 -25.20 18.07
CA MET A 244 3.95 -24.42 19.20
C MET A 244 3.64 -22.93 19.05
N TYR A 245 3.80 -22.39 17.84
CA TYR A 245 3.42 -21.01 17.51
C TYR A 245 1.95 -20.72 17.77
N LEU A 246 1.04 -21.58 17.27
CA LEU A 246 -0.41 -21.43 17.47
C LEU A 246 -0.80 -21.45 18.95
N LEU A 247 -0.30 -22.46 19.68
CA LEU A 247 -0.62 -22.63 21.10
C LEU A 247 -0.14 -21.45 21.93
N THR A 248 0.99 -20.85 21.57
CA THR A 248 1.54 -19.66 22.24
C THR A 248 0.64 -18.44 22.03
N HIS A 249 0.26 -18.16 20.78
CA HIS A 249 -0.49 -16.96 20.44
C HIS A 249 -1.96 -17.03 20.86
N TRP A 250 -2.62 -18.20 20.73
CA TRP A 250 -4.01 -18.34 21.20
C TRP A 250 -4.16 -18.24 22.72
N ARG A 251 -3.10 -18.52 23.47
CA ARG A 251 -3.08 -18.35 24.94
C ARG A 251 -2.68 -16.95 25.36
N GLY A 252 -2.30 -16.08 24.42
CA GLY A 252 -1.93 -14.70 24.68
C GLY A 252 -3.15 -13.79 24.89
N GLU A 253 -2.92 -12.50 24.67
CA GLU A 253 -3.97 -11.50 24.60
C GLU A 253 -4.63 -11.54 23.22
N VAL A 254 -5.97 -11.55 23.20
CA VAL A 254 -6.77 -11.61 21.97
C VAL A 254 -7.73 -10.44 21.93
N CYS A 255 -7.81 -9.74 20.81
CA CYS A 255 -8.77 -8.65 20.66
C CYS A 255 -10.21 -9.18 20.62
N GLN A 256 -11.14 -8.44 21.23
CA GLN A 256 -12.55 -8.85 21.35
C GLN A 256 -13.20 -9.24 20.02
N GLN A 257 -12.93 -8.52 18.93
CA GLN A 257 -13.49 -8.86 17.62
C GLN A 257 -13.04 -10.24 17.11
N TYR A 258 -11.83 -10.68 17.49
CA TYR A 258 -11.29 -11.99 17.13
C TYR A 258 -11.66 -13.10 18.13
N ALA A 259 -12.14 -12.73 19.32
CA ALA A 259 -12.75 -13.67 20.26
C ALA A 259 -14.21 -14.02 19.92
N SER A 260 -14.78 -13.43 18.86
CA SER A 260 -16.15 -13.72 18.43
C SER A 260 -16.32 -15.18 17.97
N GLU A 261 -17.52 -15.74 18.18
CA GLU A 261 -17.81 -17.13 17.82
C GLU A 261 -17.58 -17.41 16.33
N ALA A 262 -17.94 -16.48 15.45
CA ALA A 262 -17.70 -16.60 14.01
C ALA A 262 -16.19 -16.71 13.68
N ASN A 263 -15.35 -15.91 14.36
CA ASN A 263 -13.91 -15.96 14.16
C ASN A 263 -13.31 -17.27 14.72
N ARG A 264 -13.74 -17.68 15.92
CA ARG A 264 -13.33 -18.96 16.54
C ARG A 264 -13.70 -20.16 15.69
N GLN A 265 -14.92 -20.19 15.12
CA GLN A 265 -15.35 -21.23 14.20
C GLN A 265 -14.48 -21.29 12.94
N THR A 266 -14.05 -20.13 12.42
CA THR A 266 -13.14 -20.07 11.28
C THR A 266 -11.78 -20.68 11.62
N TRP A 267 -11.21 -20.35 12.78
CA TRP A 267 -9.96 -20.95 13.25
C TRP A 267 -10.09 -22.44 13.53
N ARG A 268 -11.20 -22.90 14.09
CA ARG A 268 -11.48 -24.32 14.30
C ARG A 268 -11.47 -25.09 12.98
N LEU A 269 -12.24 -24.64 12.00
CA LEU A 269 -12.28 -25.27 10.67
C LEU A 269 -10.89 -25.32 10.02
N ARG A 270 -10.11 -24.25 10.12
CA ARG A 270 -8.74 -24.20 9.58
C ARG A 270 -7.79 -25.12 10.33
N THR A 271 -7.92 -25.20 11.66
CA THR A 271 -7.10 -26.11 12.48
C THR A 271 -7.39 -27.57 12.10
N ASP A 272 -8.65 -27.95 12.00
CA ASP A 272 -9.05 -29.33 11.69
C ASP A 272 -8.72 -29.74 10.25
N SER A 273 -9.00 -28.87 9.27
CA SER A 273 -8.81 -29.20 7.85
C SER A 273 -7.40 -28.94 7.35
N VAL A 274 -6.76 -27.86 7.79
CA VAL A 274 -5.46 -27.43 7.24
C VAL A 274 -4.32 -27.91 8.10
N TYR A 275 -4.32 -27.66 9.41
CA TYR A 275 -3.22 -28.12 10.26
C TYR A 275 -3.28 -29.64 10.52
N ASN A 276 -4.38 -30.11 11.11
CA ASN A 276 -4.49 -31.49 11.62
C ASN A 276 -4.41 -32.54 10.50
N LYS A 277 -5.09 -32.27 9.37
CA LYS A 277 -5.10 -33.15 8.20
C LYS A 277 -3.98 -32.79 7.24
N ARG A 278 -4.06 -31.63 6.58
CA ARG A 278 -3.17 -31.33 5.44
C ARG A 278 -1.69 -31.16 5.83
N LEU A 279 -1.35 -30.26 6.75
CA LEU A 279 0.05 -29.96 7.07
C LEU A 279 0.74 -31.15 7.75
N ARG A 280 0.09 -31.80 8.72
CA ARG A 280 0.67 -32.97 9.39
C ARG A 280 0.91 -34.14 8.43
N GLU A 281 -0.06 -34.45 7.56
CA GLU A 281 0.10 -35.50 6.54
C GLU A 281 1.18 -35.14 5.53
N ALA A 282 1.18 -33.90 5.02
CA ALA A 282 2.21 -33.38 4.12
C ALA A 282 3.59 -33.47 4.75
N ALA A 283 3.74 -33.10 6.03
CA ALA A 283 4.99 -33.16 6.77
C ALA A 283 5.42 -34.57 7.20
N ALA A 284 4.54 -35.57 7.07
CA ALA A 284 4.69 -36.89 7.71
C ALA A 284 5.06 -36.76 9.21
N SER A 285 4.42 -35.81 9.88
CA SER A 285 4.70 -35.48 11.27
C SER A 285 3.84 -36.31 12.22
N ASP A 286 4.44 -36.79 13.29
CA ASP A 286 3.78 -37.40 14.44
C ASP A 286 3.33 -36.37 15.49
N ALA A 287 3.49 -35.06 15.21
CA ALA A 287 3.00 -33.97 16.04
C ALA A 287 1.55 -34.25 16.48
N PRO A 288 1.17 -34.01 17.74
CA PRO A 288 -0.20 -34.23 18.15
C PRO A 288 -1.18 -33.33 17.39
N GLU A 289 -2.42 -33.81 17.26
CA GLU A 289 -3.52 -32.98 16.80
C GLU A 289 -3.81 -31.86 17.79
N ILE A 290 -4.24 -30.73 17.25
CA ILE A 290 -4.76 -29.61 18.05
C ILE A 290 -6.27 -29.81 18.17
N ASN A 291 -6.74 -30.03 19.39
CA ASN A 291 -8.13 -29.80 19.73
C ASN A 291 -8.32 -28.30 20.00
N PHE A 292 -8.94 -27.59 19.05
CA PHE A 292 -9.07 -26.13 19.12
C PHE A 292 -9.82 -25.68 20.39
N GLU A 293 -10.94 -26.33 20.75
CA GLU A 293 -11.75 -25.92 21.90
C GLU A 293 -11.02 -26.06 23.24
N GLU A 294 -10.18 -27.08 23.36
CA GLU A 294 -9.40 -27.30 24.57
C GLU A 294 -8.20 -26.36 24.67
N LYS A 295 -7.58 -26.04 23.53
CA LYS A 295 -6.26 -25.40 23.49
C LYS A 295 -6.29 -23.91 23.19
N ALA A 296 -7.29 -23.42 22.45
CA ALA A 296 -7.43 -22.03 22.05
C ALA A 296 -8.23 -21.22 23.08
N LYS A 297 -7.68 -21.13 24.30
CA LYS A 297 -8.26 -20.35 25.41
C LYS A 297 -7.37 -19.13 25.67
N PRO A 298 -7.81 -17.91 25.34
CA PRO A 298 -7.02 -16.71 25.56
C PRO A 298 -6.82 -16.46 27.05
N ALA A 299 -5.62 -15.98 27.42
CA ALA A 299 -5.38 -15.54 28.80
C ALA A 299 -6.17 -14.26 29.11
N ARG A 300 -6.36 -13.40 28.11
CA ARG A 300 -7.09 -12.14 28.25
C ARG A 300 -7.75 -11.76 26.93
N ILE A 301 -8.99 -11.27 27.03
CA ILE A 301 -9.68 -10.63 25.91
C ILE A 301 -9.54 -9.11 26.09
N ILE A 302 -8.96 -8.43 25.11
CA ILE A 302 -8.85 -6.96 25.11
C ILE A 302 -10.17 -6.41 24.57
N PRO A 303 -10.96 -5.65 25.37
CA PRO A 303 -12.20 -5.07 24.89
C PRO A 303 -11.92 -4.10 23.74
N PHE A 304 -12.77 -4.16 22.72
CA PHE A 304 -12.82 -3.19 21.64
C PHE A 304 -14.21 -2.57 21.66
N GLU A 305 -14.32 -1.41 22.30
CA GLU A 305 -15.51 -0.58 22.18
C GLU A 305 -15.30 0.34 20.97
N PRO A 306 -16.02 0.13 19.85
CA PRO A 306 -16.07 1.17 18.84
C PRO A 306 -16.67 2.40 19.52
N ARG A 307 -15.87 3.46 19.70
CA ARG A 307 -16.37 4.76 20.12
C ARG A 307 -17.42 5.18 19.08
N ARG A 308 -18.69 5.01 19.44
CA ARG A 308 -19.83 5.52 18.70
C ARG A 308 -20.73 6.15 19.75
N ASP A 309 -20.41 7.38 20.10
CA ASP A 309 -21.36 8.28 20.73
C ASP A 309 -22.57 8.44 19.79
N GLU A 310 -23.75 8.67 20.36
CA GLU A 310 -24.99 8.85 19.62
C GLU A 310 -24.88 10.06 18.65
N GLU A 311 -24.17 11.11 19.06
CA GLU A 311 -23.86 12.28 18.22
C GLU A 311 -23.10 11.89 16.93
N MET A 312 -22.19 10.93 17.03
CA MET A 312 -21.37 10.48 15.89
C MET A 312 -22.20 9.67 14.89
N ARG A 313 -23.18 8.90 15.39
CA ARG A 313 -24.11 8.16 14.56
C ARG A 313 -24.96 9.12 13.73
N THR A 314 -25.50 10.16 14.38
CA THR A 314 -26.28 11.20 13.71
C THR A 314 -25.45 11.92 12.64
N ARG A 315 -24.22 12.33 12.95
CA ARG A 315 -23.34 13.03 12.00
C ARG A 315 -23.01 12.18 10.76
N PHE A 316 -22.84 10.86 10.91
CA PHE A 316 -22.65 9.96 9.76
C PHE A 316 -23.94 9.77 8.93
N GLU A 317 -25.09 9.68 9.59
CA GLU A 317 -26.40 9.58 8.92
C GLU A 317 -26.69 10.85 8.10
N GLU A 318 -26.40 12.03 8.62
CA GLU A 318 -26.51 13.33 7.93
C GLU A 318 -25.60 13.41 6.71
N TRP A 319 -24.32 13.06 6.86
CA TRP A 319 -23.39 12.98 5.73
C TRP A 319 -23.89 12.01 4.65
N SER A 320 -24.37 10.83 5.06
CA SER A 320 -24.90 9.83 4.13
C SER A 320 -26.14 10.33 3.40
N ALA A 321 -27.03 11.08 4.07
CA ALA A 321 -28.20 11.69 3.46
C ALA A 321 -27.81 12.77 2.44
N LEU A 322 -26.81 13.60 2.75
CA LEU A 322 -26.25 14.61 1.85
C LEU A 322 -25.63 13.95 0.60
N VAL A 323 -24.77 12.94 0.77
CA VAL A 323 -24.20 12.20 -0.38
C VAL A 323 -25.30 11.54 -1.22
N GLY A 324 -26.36 11.02 -0.58
CA GLY A 324 -27.53 10.47 -1.26
C GLY A 324 -28.39 11.50 -2.02
N SER A 325 -28.26 12.80 -1.73
CA SER A 325 -28.94 13.87 -2.49
C SER A 325 -28.21 14.19 -3.81
N VAL A 326 -26.89 13.96 -3.88
CA VAL A 326 -26.05 14.26 -5.05
C VAL A 326 -26.53 13.56 -6.32
N ALA A 327 -26.93 12.29 -6.21
CA ALA A 327 -27.45 11.53 -7.35
C ALA A 327 -28.85 11.99 -7.81
N ARG A 328 -29.53 12.83 -7.01
CA ARG A 328 -30.92 13.26 -7.23
C ARG A 328 -31.04 14.74 -7.58
N VAL A 329 -30.00 15.54 -7.38
CA VAL A 329 -30.08 17.02 -7.52
C VAL A 329 -30.51 17.44 -8.92
N VAL A 330 -29.94 16.87 -9.99
CA VAL A 330 -30.33 17.21 -11.37
C VAL A 330 -31.66 16.56 -11.75
N PRO A 331 -31.89 15.24 -11.50
CA PRO A 331 -33.19 14.61 -11.76
C PRO A 331 -34.39 15.31 -11.09
N ALA A 332 -34.21 15.85 -9.89
CA ALA A 332 -35.27 16.49 -9.13
C ALA A 332 -35.76 17.82 -9.74
N LEU A 333 -34.93 18.49 -10.55
CA LEU A 333 -35.31 19.73 -11.24
C LEU A 333 -36.23 19.49 -12.46
N GLY A 334 -36.27 18.25 -12.97
CA GLY A 334 -37.04 17.89 -14.16
C GLY A 334 -36.35 18.27 -15.48
N GLN A 335 -36.92 17.81 -16.60
CA GLN A 335 -36.33 18.00 -17.94
C GLN A 335 -36.43 19.44 -18.47
N GLU A 336 -37.30 20.26 -17.89
CA GLU A 336 -37.53 21.66 -18.32
C GLU A 336 -36.60 22.66 -17.63
N ALA A 337 -35.77 22.19 -16.68
CA ALA A 337 -34.85 23.05 -15.95
C ALA A 337 -33.84 23.72 -16.89
N SER A 338 -33.68 25.03 -16.75
CA SER A 338 -32.70 25.79 -17.50
C SER A 338 -31.26 25.42 -17.08
N PRO A 339 -30.27 25.60 -17.96
CA PRO A 339 -28.87 25.40 -17.60
C PRO A 339 -28.41 26.22 -16.39
N GLY A 340 -28.99 27.41 -16.19
CA GLY A 340 -28.72 28.26 -15.03
C GLY A 340 -29.25 27.69 -13.72
N GLU A 341 -30.47 27.14 -13.73
CA GLU A 341 -31.06 26.48 -12.55
C GLU A 341 -30.29 25.21 -12.17
N VAL A 342 -29.92 24.39 -13.15
CA VAL A 342 -29.08 23.21 -12.93
C VAL A 342 -27.73 23.60 -12.33
N ARG A 343 -27.09 24.63 -12.89
CA ARG A 343 -25.80 25.13 -12.39
C ARG A 343 -25.91 25.63 -10.96
N GLN A 344 -26.91 26.43 -10.64
CA GLN A 344 -27.10 26.97 -9.28
C GLN A 344 -27.33 25.85 -8.26
N ALA A 345 -28.22 24.89 -8.55
CA ALA A 345 -28.49 23.78 -7.66
C ALA A 345 -27.25 22.91 -7.40
N VAL A 346 -26.39 22.73 -8.42
CA VAL A 346 -25.10 22.04 -8.26
C VAL A 346 -24.16 22.84 -7.36
N LEU A 347 -24.04 24.15 -7.56
CA LEU A 347 -23.17 25.00 -6.74
C LEU A 347 -23.62 25.02 -5.27
N ASP A 348 -24.93 25.13 -5.00
CA ASP A 348 -25.49 25.09 -3.65
C ASP A 348 -25.20 23.76 -2.94
N LEU A 349 -25.23 22.65 -3.69
CA LEU A 349 -24.88 21.33 -3.17
C LEU A 349 -23.38 21.20 -2.89
N LEU A 350 -22.52 21.73 -3.77
CA LEU A 350 -21.07 21.75 -3.55
C LEU A 350 -20.71 22.59 -2.31
N GLU A 351 -21.39 23.71 -2.08
CA GLU A 351 -21.24 24.54 -0.88
C GLU A 351 -21.66 23.77 0.38
N GLN A 352 -22.77 23.04 0.33
CA GLN A 352 -23.18 22.16 1.43
C GLN A 352 -22.12 21.11 1.74
N ILE A 353 -21.52 20.45 0.74
CA ILE A 353 -20.43 19.49 0.96
C ILE A 353 -19.14 20.20 1.43
N GLU A 354 -18.91 21.43 1.00
CA GLU A 354 -17.77 22.25 1.40
C GLU A 354 -17.83 22.59 2.90
N ALA A 355 -19.03 22.82 3.45
CA ALA A 355 -19.22 23.05 4.89
C ALA A 355 -18.78 21.86 5.77
N TRP A 356 -18.70 20.65 5.23
CA TRP A 356 -18.22 19.45 5.93
C TRP A 356 -16.68 19.35 5.85
N ASN A 357 -16.00 20.19 6.62
CA ASN A 357 -14.54 20.27 6.61
C ASN A 357 -13.84 19.23 7.48
N GLU A 358 -14.49 18.77 8.54
CA GLU A 358 -13.94 17.79 9.47
C GLU A 358 -14.41 16.36 9.15
N PRO A 359 -13.52 15.36 9.28
CA PRO A 359 -13.89 13.96 9.18
C PRO A 359 -15.00 13.59 10.16
N VAL A 360 -15.93 12.74 9.71
CA VAL A 360 -16.81 12.01 10.62
C VAL A 360 -16.00 11.00 11.44
N GLU A 361 -16.43 10.69 12.67
CA GLU A 361 -15.65 9.82 13.55
C GLU A 361 -15.42 8.42 12.95
N GLY A 362 -14.21 7.90 13.14
CA GLY A 362 -13.77 6.63 12.59
C GLY A 362 -13.35 6.70 11.12
N VAL A 363 -13.43 7.87 10.49
CA VAL A 363 -12.89 8.14 9.16
C VAL A 363 -11.61 8.96 9.32
N SER A 364 -10.49 8.43 8.81
CA SER A 364 -9.23 9.18 8.81
C SER A 364 -9.31 10.39 7.87
N GLY A 365 -8.45 11.39 8.04
CA GLY A 365 -8.36 12.52 7.11
C GLY A 365 -8.17 12.07 5.65
N GLU A 366 -7.40 10.99 5.45
CA GLU A 366 -7.16 10.34 4.15
C GLU A 366 -8.46 9.83 3.51
N GLN A 367 -9.23 9.04 4.26
CA GLN A 367 -10.52 8.52 3.83
C GLN A 367 -11.53 9.65 3.62
N TRP A 368 -11.45 10.70 4.44
CA TRP A 368 -12.35 11.83 4.38
C TRP A 368 -12.22 12.61 3.08
N LEU A 369 -10.98 12.95 2.67
CA LEU A 369 -10.75 13.59 1.39
C LEU A 369 -11.32 12.75 0.24
N GLN A 370 -11.06 11.43 0.26
CA GLN A 370 -11.56 10.52 -0.77
C GLN A 370 -13.09 10.48 -0.80
N LEU A 371 -13.74 10.38 0.35
CA LEU A 371 -15.21 10.39 0.44
C LEU A 371 -15.80 11.68 -0.13
N ARG A 372 -15.23 12.84 0.18
CA ARG A 372 -15.68 14.13 -0.39
C ARG A 372 -15.51 14.19 -1.91
N VAL A 373 -14.37 13.72 -2.41
CA VAL A 373 -14.09 13.69 -3.85
C VAL A 373 -15.00 12.70 -4.58
N MET A 374 -15.27 11.54 -3.99
CA MET A 374 -16.14 10.52 -4.56
C MET A 374 -17.62 10.89 -4.48
N ALA A 375 -18.04 11.60 -3.43
CA ALA A 375 -19.42 12.02 -3.21
C ALA A 375 -20.00 12.76 -4.42
N VAL A 376 -19.17 13.55 -5.11
CA VAL A 376 -19.59 14.38 -6.26
C VAL A 376 -19.44 13.68 -7.62
N ASN A 377 -18.93 12.44 -7.69
CA ASN A 377 -18.81 11.70 -8.94
C ASN A 377 -20.12 11.57 -9.72
N PRO A 378 -21.29 11.33 -9.08
CA PRO A 378 -22.56 11.30 -9.79
C PRO A 378 -22.87 12.59 -10.54
N LEU A 379 -22.42 13.76 -10.07
CA LEU A 379 -22.65 15.04 -10.77
C LEU A 379 -21.93 15.05 -12.11
N LEU A 380 -20.70 14.52 -12.16
CA LEU A 380 -19.95 14.39 -13.41
C LEU A 380 -20.64 13.50 -14.45
N MET A 381 -21.65 12.72 -14.09
CA MET A 381 -22.45 11.96 -15.06
C MET A 381 -23.75 12.67 -15.46
N GLN A 382 -24.15 13.70 -14.70
CA GLN A 382 -25.42 14.41 -14.86
C GLN A 382 -25.27 15.77 -15.54
N VAL A 383 -24.08 16.38 -15.53
CA VAL A 383 -23.85 17.73 -16.06
C VAL A 383 -22.73 17.78 -17.10
N ASP A 384 -22.82 18.78 -17.99
CA ASP A 384 -21.88 19.09 -19.06
C ASP A 384 -21.45 20.57 -19.02
N GLY A 385 -20.69 20.99 -20.04
CA GLY A 385 -20.30 22.40 -20.24
C GLY A 385 -19.64 23.05 -19.03
N GLU A 386 -20.05 24.28 -18.72
CA GLU A 386 -19.48 25.07 -17.61
C GLU A 386 -19.80 24.48 -16.24
N THR A 387 -20.99 23.90 -16.05
CA THR A 387 -21.38 23.25 -14.79
C THR A 387 -20.46 22.06 -14.47
N ARG A 388 -20.11 21.26 -15.49
CA ARG A 388 -19.10 20.19 -15.32
C ARG A 388 -17.73 20.76 -14.95
N ARG A 389 -17.31 21.85 -15.60
CA ARG A 389 -16.05 22.54 -15.28
C ARG A 389 -16.04 23.03 -13.84
N ASP A 390 -17.16 23.55 -13.32
CA ASP A 390 -17.28 23.97 -11.92
C ASP A 390 -17.12 22.81 -10.92
N VAL A 391 -17.74 21.65 -11.19
CA VAL A 391 -17.55 20.45 -10.36
C VAL A 391 -16.08 20.01 -10.36
N LEU A 392 -15.41 20.04 -11.52
CA LEU A 392 -13.99 19.69 -11.62
C LEU A 392 -13.09 20.71 -10.91
N ARG A 393 -13.33 22.01 -11.08
CA ARG A 393 -12.62 23.07 -10.34
C ARG A 393 -12.78 22.91 -8.84
N TRP A 394 -13.97 22.53 -8.36
CA TRP A 394 -14.20 22.24 -6.95
C TRP A 394 -13.38 21.04 -6.46
N ARG A 395 -13.35 19.91 -7.21
CA ARG A 395 -12.51 18.74 -6.87
C ARG A 395 -11.01 19.08 -6.84
N LEU A 396 -10.54 19.86 -7.82
CA LEU A 396 -9.15 20.32 -7.88
C LEU A 396 -8.81 21.27 -6.72
N ARG A 397 -9.70 22.19 -6.37
CA ARG A 397 -9.54 23.08 -5.21
C ARG A 397 -9.44 22.28 -3.90
N LEU A 398 -10.31 21.29 -3.69
CA LEU A 398 -10.21 20.41 -2.53
C LEU A 398 -8.85 19.71 -2.44
N LEU A 399 -8.32 19.21 -3.56
CA LEU A 399 -7.01 18.57 -3.57
C LEU A 399 -5.88 19.56 -3.31
N ARG A 400 -5.94 20.75 -3.92
CA ARG A 400 -4.93 21.80 -3.76
C ARG A 400 -4.87 22.34 -2.34
N ASP A 401 -6.01 22.46 -1.69
CA ASP A 401 -6.09 23.03 -0.35
C ASP A 401 -5.95 21.96 0.75
N SER A 402 -5.90 20.68 0.36
CA SER A 402 -5.73 19.57 1.31
C SER A 402 -4.33 19.54 1.93
N GLU A 403 -4.30 19.46 3.26
CA GLU A 403 -3.06 19.24 4.02
C GLU A 403 -2.42 17.88 3.74
N LEU A 404 -3.17 16.92 3.18
CA LEU A 404 -2.66 15.58 2.87
C LEU A 404 -1.53 15.60 1.84
N GLN A 405 -1.41 16.63 1.01
CA GLN A 405 -0.21 16.85 0.18
C GLN A 405 1.07 16.81 0.99
N ARG A 406 1.01 17.24 2.25
CA ARG A 406 2.13 17.26 3.18
C ARG A 406 2.04 16.11 4.16
N THR A 407 0.87 15.81 4.73
CA THR A 407 0.72 14.89 5.87
C THR A 407 0.53 13.42 5.47
N ALA A 408 -0.08 13.15 4.31
CA ALA A 408 -0.25 11.81 3.76
C ALA A 408 -0.23 11.84 2.21
N PRO A 409 0.94 12.08 1.59
CA PRO A 409 1.07 12.30 0.14
C PRO A 409 0.53 11.15 -0.71
N GLU A 410 0.61 9.92 -0.22
CA GLU A 410 0.06 8.72 -0.85
C GLU A 410 -1.46 8.77 -0.99
N ALA A 411 -2.18 9.13 0.06
CA ALA A 411 -3.63 9.22 0.06
C ALA A 411 -4.11 10.39 -0.82
N TRP A 412 -3.35 11.49 -0.80
CA TRP A 412 -3.55 12.59 -1.72
C TRP A 412 -3.37 12.14 -3.18
N LEU A 413 -2.30 11.41 -3.49
CA LEU A 413 -2.02 10.94 -4.85
C LEU A 413 -3.09 9.96 -5.36
N VAL A 414 -3.58 9.05 -4.52
CA VAL A 414 -4.72 8.18 -4.88
C VAL A 414 -5.91 9.02 -5.31
N THR A 415 -6.24 10.05 -4.53
CA THR A 415 -7.38 10.92 -4.81
C THR A 415 -7.15 11.75 -6.07
N TRP A 416 -5.93 12.25 -6.28
CA TRP A 416 -5.52 12.95 -7.51
C TRP A 416 -5.76 12.08 -8.76
N ARG A 417 -5.36 10.81 -8.73
CA ARG A 417 -5.57 9.87 -9.86
C ARG A 417 -7.04 9.60 -10.17
N GLN A 418 -7.94 9.76 -9.21
CA GLN A 418 -9.38 9.68 -9.45
C GLN A 418 -9.98 10.95 -10.07
N VAL A 419 -9.29 12.09 -9.95
CA VAL A 419 -9.73 13.37 -10.53
C VAL A 419 -9.18 13.56 -11.93
N LEU A 420 -7.89 13.26 -12.12
CA LEU A 420 -7.15 13.58 -13.34
C LEU A 420 -7.80 13.09 -14.64
N PRO A 421 -8.31 11.85 -14.77
CA PRO A 421 -8.90 11.37 -16.03
C PRO A 421 -10.10 12.19 -16.50
N ALA A 422 -10.78 12.89 -15.60
CA ALA A 422 -11.93 13.73 -15.91
C ALA A 422 -11.57 15.22 -16.08
N ALA A 423 -10.36 15.64 -15.71
CA ALA A 423 -9.94 17.04 -15.65
C ALA A 423 -9.08 17.43 -16.87
N PRO A 424 -9.52 18.40 -17.70
CA PRO A 424 -8.69 19.01 -18.74
C PRO A 424 -7.39 19.59 -18.18
N ALA A 425 -6.30 19.50 -18.96
CA ALA A 425 -4.99 20.04 -18.60
C ALA A 425 -5.04 21.54 -18.29
N GLU A 426 -5.89 22.32 -18.98
CA GLU A 426 -6.02 23.75 -18.67
C GLU A 426 -6.59 23.98 -17.27
N LEU A 427 -7.62 23.21 -16.87
CA LEU A 427 -8.23 23.34 -15.53
C LEU A 427 -7.25 22.97 -14.42
N VAL A 428 -6.39 21.97 -14.64
CA VAL A 428 -5.34 21.62 -13.69
C VAL A 428 -4.37 22.79 -13.50
N ARG A 429 -3.91 23.39 -14.59
CA ARG A 429 -2.99 24.55 -14.54
C ARG A 429 -3.66 25.79 -13.92
N GLU A 430 -4.95 26.01 -14.18
CA GLU A 430 -5.76 27.06 -13.55
C GLU A 430 -5.80 26.93 -12.02
N ALA A 431 -5.66 25.71 -11.47
CA ALA A 431 -5.64 25.50 -10.03
C ALA A 431 -4.43 26.15 -9.34
N GLY A 432 -3.33 26.38 -10.09
CA GLY A 432 -2.15 27.10 -9.63
C GLY A 432 -1.32 26.35 -8.58
N SER A 433 -1.33 25.01 -8.61
CA SER A 433 -0.54 24.18 -7.70
C SER A 433 0.70 23.62 -8.40
N PRO A 434 1.93 23.97 -7.96
CA PRO A 434 3.15 23.41 -8.52
C PRO A 434 3.21 21.88 -8.45
N LEU A 435 2.65 21.29 -7.38
CA LEU A 435 2.58 19.84 -7.26
C LEU A 435 1.64 19.25 -8.30
N MET A 436 0.46 19.82 -8.52
CA MET A 436 -0.48 19.33 -9.54
C MET A 436 0.07 19.48 -10.96
N ASP A 437 0.76 20.59 -11.25
CA ASP A 437 1.44 20.80 -12.53
C ASP A 437 2.52 19.72 -12.76
N LEU A 438 3.29 19.42 -11.73
CA LEU A 438 4.25 18.32 -11.76
C LEU A 438 3.55 16.96 -11.98
N MET A 439 2.42 16.70 -11.30
CA MET A 439 1.70 15.43 -11.47
C MET A 439 1.07 15.30 -12.85
N LEU A 440 0.59 16.40 -13.44
CA LEU A 440 0.11 16.45 -14.81
C LEU A 440 1.25 16.15 -15.79
N LEU A 441 2.42 16.78 -15.61
CA LEU A 441 3.59 16.52 -16.43
C LEU A 441 4.07 15.07 -16.30
N ALA A 442 4.07 14.53 -15.09
CA ALA A 442 4.37 13.12 -14.81
C ALA A 442 3.35 12.19 -15.49
N HIS A 443 2.06 12.54 -15.50
CA HIS A 443 1.04 11.79 -16.25
C HIS A 443 1.30 11.80 -17.76
N GLU A 444 1.57 12.97 -18.34
CA GLU A 444 1.83 13.12 -19.77
C GLU A 444 3.08 12.35 -20.24
N ILE A 445 4.15 12.35 -19.44
CA ILE A 445 5.44 11.72 -19.82
C ILE A 445 5.49 10.25 -19.42
N LEU A 446 5.06 9.92 -18.19
CA LEU A 446 5.19 8.58 -17.64
C LEU A 446 3.92 7.74 -17.86
N GLY A 447 2.81 8.31 -18.34
CA GLY A 447 1.53 7.60 -18.43
C GLY A 447 1.02 7.18 -17.05
N TRP A 448 1.19 8.06 -16.06
CA TRP A 448 0.89 7.79 -14.66
C TRP A 448 -0.63 7.68 -14.45
N GLN A 449 -1.15 6.45 -14.40
CA GLN A 449 -2.57 6.17 -14.12
C GLN A 449 -2.87 6.16 -12.63
#